data_AF-A0A0F4GBG9-F1
#
_entry.id   AF-A0A0F4GBG9-F1
#
_cell.length_a   1.000
_cell.length_b   1.000
_cell.length_c   1.000
_cell.angle_alpha   90.00
_cell.angle_beta   90.00
_cell.angle_gamma   90.00
#
_symmetry.space_group_name_H-M   'P 1'
#
loop_
_entity.id
_entity.type
_entity.pdbx_description
1 polymer ?
#
loop_
_entity_poly.entity_id
_entity_poly.type
_entity_poly.pdbx_seq_one_letter_code
_entity_poly.pdbx_strand_id
1 'polypeptide(L)'
;MKFQYATWLSFALSLQGTLAQSTQYPSLTEATLDELAAGLESGAWTSVDLVKAYIARIQEVNGALHAVAQINPDALDIAALPEFDCIYCCGSARLVTLLLS
;
A
#
# COMPACT_ATOMS: atom_id res chain seq x y z
N MET A 1 33.22 18.34 -50.77
CA MET A 1 33.87 18.20 -49.45
C MET A 1 32.80 17.85 -48.43
N LYS A 2 32.98 16.75 -47.69
CA LYS A 2 32.07 16.21 -46.67
C LYS A 2 32.20 16.99 -45.37
N PHE A 3 31.11 17.32 -44.70
CA PHE A 3 30.97 17.11 -43.26
C PHE A 3 29.50 16.82 -42.94
N GLN A 4 29.29 15.63 -42.38
CA GLN A 4 28.00 15.09 -41.97
C GLN A 4 27.72 15.55 -40.54
N TYR A 5 26.48 15.94 -40.27
CA TYR A 5 25.94 16.02 -38.91
C TYR A 5 24.77 15.03 -38.83
N ALA A 6 25.09 13.81 -38.38
CA ALA A 6 24.13 13.00 -37.65
C ALA A 6 23.82 13.77 -36.33
N THR A 7 22.63 13.77 -35.74
CA THR A 7 21.96 12.60 -35.18
C THR A 7 20.62 13.05 -34.54
N TRP A 8 19.54 12.30 -34.81
CA TRP A 8 18.32 12.13 -33.99
C TRP A 8 17.47 13.38 -33.64
N LEU A 9 16.59 13.79 -34.55
CA LEU A 9 15.29 14.35 -34.14
C LEU A 9 14.35 13.18 -33.75
N SER A 10 14.71 12.45 -32.71
CA SER A 10 13.70 11.78 -31.90
C SER A 10 13.23 12.85 -30.93
N PHE A 11 12.20 13.58 -31.35
CA PHE A 11 11.39 14.40 -30.48
C PHE A 11 10.94 13.48 -29.34
N ALA A 12 11.59 13.58 -28.19
CA ALA A 12 11.20 12.83 -27.00
C ALA A 12 9.82 13.33 -26.61
N LEU A 13 8.78 12.68 -27.14
CA LEU A 13 7.43 12.74 -26.64
C LEU A 13 7.42 11.98 -25.31
N SER A 14 8.03 12.55 -24.28
CA SER A 14 7.73 12.18 -22.91
C SER A 14 6.85 13.26 -22.35
N LEU A 15 5.59 12.90 -22.07
CA LEU A 15 4.76 13.34 -20.95
C LEU A 15 3.33 12.86 -21.20
N GLN A 16 3.09 11.57 -21.06
CA GLN A 16 1.81 11.11 -20.53
C GLN A 16 2.10 10.36 -19.22
N GLY A 17 2.50 11.12 -18.22
CA GLY A 17 2.25 10.74 -16.85
C GLY A 17 0.74 10.84 -16.61
N THR A 18 0.04 9.72 -16.71
CA THR A 18 -1.24 9.53 -16.04
C THR A 18 -1.08 8.33 -15.11
N LEU A 19 -0.42 8.56 -13.97
CA LEU A 19 -0.59 7.69 -12.81
C LEU A 19 -2.01 7.92 -12.28
N ALA A 20 -3.01 7.38 -12.97
CA ALA A 20 -4.25 7.03 -12.31
C ALA A 20 -3.92 5.79 -11.48
N GLN A 21 -3.19 6.01 -10.38
CA GLN A 21 -2.80 4.96 -9.46
C GLN A 21 -4.09 4.51 -8.80
N SER A 22 -4.49 3.27 -9.08
CA SER A 22 -5.71 2.70 -8.52
C SER A 22 -5.61 2.77 -7.00
N THR A 23 -6.43 3.61 -6.37
CA THR A 23 -6.59 3.74 -4.91
C THR A 23 -7.29 2.51 -4.32
N GLN A 24 -7.21 1.38 -4.99
CA GLN A 24 -7.96 0.18 -4.70
C GLN A 24 -6.99 -0.88 -4.21
N TYR A 25 -7.33 -1.49 -3.07
CA TYR A 25 -6.54 -2.58 -2.52
C TYR A 25 -6.51 -3.77 -3.49
N PRO A 26 -5.40 -4.54 -3.53
CA PRO A 26 -5.46 -5.92 -4.00
C PRO A 26 -6.47 -6.71 -3.15
N SER A 27 -6.84 -7.92 -3.58
CA SER A 27 -7.71 -8.77 -2.78
C SER A 27 -7.10 -9.01 -1.41
N LEU A 28 -7.67 -8.46 -0.34
CA LEU A 28 -7.07 -8.52 1.01
C LEU A 28 -6.87 -9.94 1.55
N THR A 29 -7.55 -10.95 0.98
CA THR A 29 -7.37 -12.37 1.33
C THR A 29 -6.19 -13.02 0.61
N GLU A 30 -5.83 -12.54 -0.58
CA GLU A 30 -4.79 -13.12 -1.43
C GLU A 30 -3.57 -12.18 -1.58
N ALA A 31 -3.66 -10.97 -1.04
CA ALA A 31 -2.63 -9.95 -1.17
C ALA A 31 -1.33 -10.44 -0.54
N THR A 32 -0.25 -10.36 -1.31
CA THR A 32 1.08 -10.67 -0.82
C THR A 32 1.63 -9.50 0.00
N LEU A 33 2.57 -9.80 0.91
CA LEU A 33 3.24 -8.75 1.69
C LEU A 33 3.93 -7.72 0.79
N ASP A 34 4.52 -8.17 -0.32
CA ASP A 34 5.20 -7.30 -1.28
C ASP A 34 4.23 -6.34 -1.97
N GLU A 35 3.03 -6.78 -2.34
CA GLU A 35 2.00 -5.91 -2.93
C GLU A 35 1.50 -4.87 -1.94
N LEU A 36 1.30 -5.26 -0.67
CA LEU A 36 0.89 -4.35 0.39
C LEU A 36 1.99 -3.34 0.70
N ALA A 37 3.25 -3.79 0.82
CA ALA A 37 4.40 -2.94 1.04
C ALA A 37 4.58 -1.93 -0.12
N ALA A 38 4.48 -2.38 -1.37
CA ALA A 38 4.54 -1.50 -2.53
C ALA A 38 3.41 -0.46 -2.54
N GLY A 39 2.20 -0.82 -2.08
CA GLY A 39 1.09 0.11 -1.89
C GLY A 39 1.39 1.22 -0.87
N LEU A 40 1.95 0.86 0.28
CA LEU A 40 2.38 1.81 1.32
C LEU A 40 3.56 2.69 0.86
N GLU A 41 4.60 2.08 0.31
CA GLU A 41 5.80 2.78 -0.16
C GLU A 41 5.49 3.78 -1.29
N SER A 42 4.54 3.43 -2.15
CA SER A 42 4.09 4.31 -3.22
C SER A 42 3.12 5.40 -2.74
N GLY A 43 2.70 5.37 -1.47
CA GLY A 43 1.73 6.29 -0.91
C GLY A 43 0.32 6.14 -1.49
N ALA A 44 -0.01 4.97 -2.06
CA ALA A 44 -1.33 4.70 -2.61
C ALA A 44 -2.42 4.69 -1.51
N TRP A 45 -2.02 4.39 -0.28
CA TRP A 45 -2.82 4.37 0.94
C TRP A 45 -1.90 4.41 2.17
N THR A 46 -2.43 4.82 3.32
CA THR A 46 -1.70 4.81 4.60
C THR A 46 -1.88 3.50 5.34
N SER A 47 -1.05 3.25 6.35
CA SER A 47 -1.22 2.12 7.27
C SER A 47 -2.57 2.17 8.00
N VAL A 48 -3.04 3.37 8.35
CA VAL A 48 -4.38 3.56 8.92
C VAL A 48 -5.48 3.11 7.95
N ASP A 49 -5.34 3.43 6.66
CA ASP A 49 -6.32 3.02 5.65
C ASP A 49 -6.34 1.50 5.50
N LEU A 50 -5.16 0.85 5.49
CA LEU A 50 -5.08 -0.61 5.41
C LEU A 50 -5.71 -1.30 6.62
N VAL A 51 -5.44 -0.81 7.84
CA VAL A 51 -6.04 -1.37 9.06
C VAL A 51 -7.55 -1.25 9.03
N LYS A 52 -8.10 -0.11 8.58
CA LYS A 52 -9.54 0.06 8.40
C LYS A 52 -10.11 -0.94 7.38
N ALA A 53 -9.40 -1.17 6.28
CA ALA A 53 -9.81 -2.13 5.25
C ALA A 53 -9.90 -3.56 5.81
N TYR A 54 -8.93 -3.98 6.63
CA TYR A 54 -8.97 -5.27 7.31
C TYR A 54 -10.06 -5.36 8.39
N ILE A 55 -10.28 -4.30 9.18
CA ILE A 55 -11.37 -4.25 10.16
C ILE A 55 -12.73 -4.42 9.47
N ALA A 56 -12.97 -3.71 8.37
CA ALA A 56 -14.20 -3.84 7.60
C ALA A 56 -14.40 -5.29 7.13
N ARG A 57 -13.35 -5.90 6.60
CA ARG A 57 -13.40 -7.30 6.15
C ARG A 57 -13.69 -8.27 7.30
N ILE A 58 -13.07 -8.06 8.46
CA ILE A 58 -13.37 -8.85 9.68
C ILE A 58 -14.84 -8.70 10.04
N GLN A 59 -15.38 -7.49 10.05
CA GLN A 59 -16.79 -7.25 10.40
C GLN A 59 -17.78 -7.96 9.45
N GLU A 60 -17.44 -8.08 8.16
CA GLU A 60 -18.26 -8.80 7.18
C GLU A 60 -18.34 -10.30 7.44
N VAL A 61 -17.25 -10.93 7.89
CA VAL A 61 -17.13 -12.40 7.97
C VAL A 61 -17.22 -12.96 9.39
N ASN A 62 -16.86 -12.17 10.40
CA ASN A 62 -16.70 -12.63 11.77
C ASN A 62 -18.04 -13.01 12.42
N GLY A 63 -19.16 -12.50 11.91
CA GLY A 63 -20.49 -12.92 12.37
C GLY A 63 -20.82 -14.38 12.07
N ALA A 64 -20.23 -14.96 11.02
CA ALA A 64 -20.42 -16.37 10.66
C ALA A 64 -19.28 -17.27 11.16
N LEU A 65 -18.05 -16.75 11.15
CA LEU A 65 -16.84 -17.54 11.43
C LEU A 65 -16.36 -17.43 12.88
N HIS A 66 -16.72 -16.35 13.59
CA HIS A 66 -16.25 -16.04 14.94
C HIS A 66 -14.72 -16.22 15.11
N ALA A 67 -13.96 -15.92 14.05
CA ALA A 67 -12.51 -16.12 14.00
C ALA A 67 -11.74 -15.09 14.84
N VAL A 68 -12.32 -13.91 15.05
CA VAL A 68 -11.74 -12.81 15.84
C VAL A 68 -12.62 -12.57 17.06
N ALA A 69 -12.09 -12.86 18.25
CA ALA A 69 -12.83 -12.68 19.51
C ALA A 69 -13.02 -11.18 19.85
N GLN A 70 -11.98 -10.37 19.62
CA GLN A 70 -11.99 -8.94 19.85
C GLN A 70 -10.98 -8.27 18.91
N ILE A 71 -11.31 -7.07 18.44
CA ILE A 71 -10.39 -6.18 17.73
C ILE A 71 -9.67 -5.34 18.79
N ASN A 72 -8.34 -5.22 18.72
CA ASN A 72 -7.58 -4.34 19.61
C ASN A 72 -8.11 -2.88 19.46
N PRO A 73 -8.60 -2.24 20.53
CA PRO A 73 -9.14 -0.89 20.47
C PRO A 73 -8.10 0.15 20.02
N ASP A 74 -6.82 -0.11 20.26
CA ASP A 74 -5.70 0.78 19.94
C ASP A 74 -5.19 0.56 18.51
N ALA A 75 -5.77 -0.37 17.74
CA ALA A 75 -5.24 -0.76 16.42
C ALA A 75 -5.11 0.42 15.44
N LEU A 76 -6.05 1.37 15.48
CA LEU A 76 -5.99 2.57 14.64
C LEU A 76 -4.95 3.57 15.14
N ASP A 77 -4.82 3.74 16.46
CA ASP A 77 -3.85 4.65 17.07
C ASP A 77 -2.43 4.16 16.81
N ILE A 78 -2.21 2.86 16.91
CA ILE A 78 -0.93 2.23 16.58
C ILE A 78 -0.64 2.38 15.08
N ALA A 79 -1.63 2.16 14.20
CA ALA A 79 -1.44 2.30 12.76
C ALA A 79 -1.09 3.73 12.32
N ALA A 80 -1.50 4.73 13.11
CA ALA A 80 -1.19 6.14 12.88
C ALA A 80 0.20 6.55 13.38
N LEU A 81 0.94 5.65 14.05
CA LEU A 81 2.29 5.96 14.48
C LEU A 81 3.21 6.12 13.25
N PRO A 82 4.12 7.11 13.28
CA PRO A 82 4.91 7.52 12.11
C PRO A 82 5.82 6.43 11.55
N GLU A 83 6.19 5.42 12.35
CA GLU A 83 6.95 4.26 11.90
C GLU A 83 6.20 3.36 10.90
N PHE A 84 4.87 3.47 10.81
CA PHE A 84 4.06 2.66 9.89
C PHE A 84 3.76 3.36 8.56
N ASP A 85 3.93 4.69 8.46
CA ASP A 85 3.63 5.47 7.24
C ASP A 85 4.89 6.00 6.53
N CYS A 86 6.09 5.81 7.08
CA CYS A 86 7.32 6.38 6.52
C CYS A 86 7.98 5.48 5.45
N ILE A 87 8.08 5.99 4.21
CA ILE A 87 8.69 5.37 3.02
C ILE A 87 10.19 5.00 3.20
N TYR A 88 10.90 5.65 4.13
CA TYR A 88 12.34 5.42 4.35
C TYR A 88 12.69 4.71 5.66
N CYS A 89 11.70 4.26 6.43
CA CYS A 89 11.94 3.40 7.58
C CYS A 89 11.81 1.94 7.16
N CYS A 90 12.92 1.22 7.13
CA CYS A 90 12.94 -0.24 6.98
C CYS A 90 12.08 -0.87 8.10
N GLY A 91 10.79 -1.10 7.84
CA GLY A 91 9.80 -1.43 8.88
C GLY A 91 8.65 -2.34 8.40
N SER A 92 8.79 -2.99 7.24
CA SER A 92 7.72 -3.79 6.60
C SER A 92 7.44 -5.16 7.26
N ALA A 93 7.53 -5.28 8.59
CA ALA A 93 7.41 -6.58 9.25
C ALA A 93 6.52 -6.63 10.50
N ARG A 94 5.72 -5.59 10.81
CA ARG A 94 4.98 -5.56 12.09
C ARG A 94 3.48 -5.30 12.05
N LEU A 95 2.90 -5.08 10.87
CA LEU A 95 1.47 -4.73 10.77
C LEU A 95 0.54 -5.92 11.07
N VAL A 96 0.98 -7.16 10.82
CA VAL A 96 0.17 -8.37 11.06
C VAL A 96 0.16 -8.79 12.55
N THR A 97 1.16 -8.40 13.35
CA THR A 97 1.23 -8.78 14.78
C THR A 97 0.31 -7.93 15.68
N LEU A 98 -0.17 -6.78 15.20
CA LEU A 98 -0.84 -5.77 16.02
C LEU A 98 -2.35 -5.95 16.17
N LEU A 99 -2.99 -6.78 15.35
CA LEU A 99 -4.44 -7.02 15.44
C LEU A 99 -4.83 -7.99 16.58
N LEU A 100 -3.86 -8.60 17.26
CA LEU A 100 -4.07 -9.65 18.27
C LEU A 100 -3.38 -9.39 19.62
N SER A 101 -2.67 -8.27 19.78
CA SER A 101 -2.04 -7.86 21.06
C SER A 101 -2.94 -6.96 21.87
#